data_AF-A0A3B9PJJ8-F1
#
_entry.id   AF-A0A3B9PJJ8-F1
#
_cell.length_a   1.000
_cell.length_b   1.000
_cell.length_c   1.000
_cell.angle_alpha   90.00
_cell.angle_beta   90.00
_cell.angle_gamma   90.00
#
_symmetry.space_group_name_H-M   'P 1'
#
loop_
_entity.id
_entity.type
_entity.pdbx_description
1 polymer ?
#
loop_
_entity_poly.entity_id
_entity_poly.type
_entity_poly.pdbx_seq_one_letter_code
_entity_poly.pdbx_strand_id
1 'polypeptide(L)'
;MSPHDKQTDSPAPQPHRITPVDAAHARPVDAVLEALASSPEGLDSDEAARRLEEFGPNRLPEARKEGVLKRFFKHFNDVLIYVLLAAAAITATLGHLIDTGVILGV
;
A
#
# COMPACT_ATOMS: atom_id res chain seq x y z
N MET A 1 -32.87 5.08 -24.66
CA MET A 1 -32.41 4.13 -23.62
C MET A 1 -30.96 3.82 -23.94
N SER A 2 -30.02 4.55 -23.33
CA SER A 2 -28.60 4.52 -23.71
C SER A 2 -27.92 3.23 -23.24
N PRO A 3 -27.12 2.56 -24.08
CA PRO A 3 -26.23 1.48 -23.66
C PRO A 3 -24.84 2.08 -23.35
N HIS A 4 -24.75 2.86 -22.27
CA HIS A 4 -23.47 3.29 -21.70
C HIS A 4 -23.32 2.63 -20.34
N ASP A 5 -22.75 1.43 -20.32
CA ASP A 5 -22.10 0.84 -19.14
C ASP A 5 -21.15 -0.26 -19.63
N LYS A 6 -20.08 0.17 -20.29
CA LYS A 6 -18.85 -0.62 -20.36
C LYS A 6 -17.80 0.14 -19.56
N GLN A 7 -17.13 -0.60 -18.69
CA GLN A 7 -15.85 -0.27 -18.06
C GLN A 7 -15.91 0.39 -16.66
N THR A 8 -16.03 -0.42 -15.61
CA THR A 8 -15.03 -0.52 -14.51
C THR A 8 -15.25 -1.78 -13.66
N ASP A 9 -15.37 -2.96 -14.26
CA ASP A 9 -15.09 -4.22 -13.54
C ASP A 9 -13.59 -4.48 -13.64
N SER A 10 -12.78 -3.62 -13.02
CA SER A 10 -11.42 -4.04 -12.65
C SER A 10 -11.61 -5.11 -11.58
N PRO A 11 -11.25 -6.37 -11.83
CA PRO A 11 -11.38 -7.41 -10.82
C PRO A 11 -10.60 -6.96 -9.59
N ALA A 12 -11.20 -7.16 -8.40
CA ALA A 12 -10.55 -6.91 -7.13
C ALA A 12 -9.13 -7.51 -7.14
N PRO A 13 -8.12 -6.85 -6.53
CA PRO A 13 -6.76 -7.35 -6.51
C PRO A 13 -6.75 -8.76 -5.94
N GLN A 14 -6.53 -9.75 -6.81
CA GLN A 14 -6.48 -11.13 -6.40
C GLN A 14 -5.24 -11.30 -5.52
N PRO A 15 -5.36 -11.77 -4.26
CA PRO A 15 -4.19 -12.05 -3.44
C PRO A 15 -3.31 -13.02 -4.21
N HIS A 16 -2.01 -12.73 -4.31
CA HIS A 16 -1.00 -13.56 -4.98
C HIS A 16 -1.24 -15.05 -4.68
N ARG A 17 -1.88 -15.78 -5.61
CA ARG A 17 -2.00 -17.24 -5.53
C ARG A 17 -0.66 -17.83 -5.94
N ILE A 18 0.27 -17.88 -5.01
CA ILE A 18 1.44 -18.75 -5.10
C ILE A 18 1.37 -19.70 -3.92
N THR A 19 0.32 -20.51 -3.85
CA THR A 19 0.35 -21.73 -3.03
C THR A 19 0.49 -22.89 -3.99
N PRO A 20 1.70 -23.48 -4.15
CA PRO A 20 1.90 -24.66 -4.99
C PRO A 20 1.06 -25.86 -4.52
N VAL A 21 0.56 -25.79 -3.28
CA VAL A 21 -0.19 -26.83 -2.60
C VAL A 21 -1.50 -26.25 -2.07
N ASP A 22 -2.61 -26.59 -2.72
CA ASP A 22 -3.94 -26.23 -2.24
C ASP A 22 -4.21 -26.84 -0.86
N ALA A 23 -4.81 -26.02 0.02
CA ALA A 23 -5.16 -26.40 1.38
C ALA A 23 -4.03 -27.11 2.15
N ALA A 24 -2.77 -26.68 1.98
CA ALA A 24 -1.60 -27.28 2.63
C ALA A 24 -1.76 -27.49 4.15
N HIS A 25 -2.50 -26.59 4.82
CA HIS A 25 -2.81 -26.67 6.25
C HIS A 25 -3.65 -27.90 6.66
N ALA A 26 -4.32 -28.56 5.71
CA ALA A 26 -5.18 -29.72 5.95
C ALA A 26 -4.59 -31.03 5.36
N ARG A 27 -3.35 -30.98 4.82
CA ARG A 27 -2.69 -32.13 4.21
C ARG A 27 -1.68 -32.77 5.18
N PRO A 28 -1.46 -34.09 5.09
CA PRO A 28 -0.39 -34.74 5.85
C PRO A 28 0.99 -34.26 5.36
N VAL A 29 1.97 -34.25 6.26
CA VAL A 29 3.31 -33.69 6.03
C VAL A 29 3.98 -34.29 4.80
N ASP A 30 3.97 -35.61 4.66
CA ASP A 30 4.61 -36.31 3.54
C ASP A 30 4.03 -35.88 2.19
N ALA A 31 2.72 -35.67 2.12
CA ALA A 31 2.04 -35.25 0.90
C ALA A 31 2.34 -33.78 0.54
N VAL A 32 2.70 -32.94 1.52
CA VAL A 32 3.15 -31.56 1.29
C VAL A 32 4.62 -31.54 0.85
N LEU A 33 5.47 -32.36 1.48
CA LEU A 33 6.88 -32.50 1.11
C LEU A 33 7.04 -33.01 -0.32
N GLU A 34 6.27 -34.03 -0.71
CA GLU A 34 6.24 -34.56 -2.07
C GLU A 34 5.76 -33.49 -3.06
N ALA A 35 4.66 -32.79 -2.75
CA ALA A 35 4.12 -31.76 -3.64
C ALA A 35 5.05 -30.55 -3.80
N LEU A 36 5.88 -30.24 -2.80
CA LEU A 36 6.89 -29.19 -2.84
C LEU A 36 8.26 -29.68 -3.32
N ALA A 37 8.40 -30.96 -3.67
CA ALA A 37 9.67 -31.61 -3.97
C ALA A 37 10.77 -31.21 -2.95
N SER A 38 10.44 -31.35 -1.66
CA SER A 38 11.30 -30.98 -0.53
C SER A 38 11.49 -32.20 0.37
N SER A 39 12.51 -32.17 1.23
CA SER A 39 12.70 -33.18 2.26
C SER A 39 12.56 -32.59 3.68
N PRO A 40 12.43 -33.44 4.71
CA PRO A 40 12.50 -33.02 6.12
C PRO A 40 13.81 -32.33 6.50
N GLU A 41 14.90 -32.67 5.80
CA GLU A 41 16.24 -32.10 5.99
C GLU A 41 16.42 -30.75 5.28
N GLY A 42 15.48 -30.36 4.42
CA GLY A 42 15.44 -29.08 3.71
C GLY A 42 15.64 -29.22 2.20
N LEU A 43 16.05 -28.11 1.58
CA LEU A 43 16.40 -28.03 0.17
C LEU A 43 17.91 -28.09 -0.02
N ASP A 44 18.33 -28.64 -1.14
CA ASP A 44 19.71 -28.49 -1.62
C ASP A 44 20.02 -27.03 -1.94
N SER A 45 21.30 -26.62 -1.85
CA SER A 45 21.71 -25.25 -2.12
C SER A 45 21.39 -24.79 -3.54
N ASP A 46 21.52 -25.67 -4.53
CA ASP A 46 21.26 -25.34 -5.93
C ASP A 46 19.75 -25.17 -6.17
N GLU A 47 18.95 -26.03 -5.54
CA GLU A 47 17.49 -25.95 -5.56
C GLU A 47 16.98 -24.67 -4.86
N ALA A 48 17.55 -24.34 -3.71
CA ALA A 48 17.22 -23.13 -2.98
C ALA A 48 17.56 -21.87 -3.78
N ALA A 49 18.72 -21.84 -4.45
CA ALA A 49 19.12 -20.74 -5.32
C ALA A 49 18.17 -20.60 -6.52
N ARG A 50 17.82 -21.71 -7.18
CA ARG A 50 16.88 -21.71 -8.30
C ARG A 50 15.50 -21.17 -7.88
N ARG A 51 14.98 -21.62 -6.74
CA ARG A 51 13.69 -21.12 -6.20
C ARG A 51 13.76 -19.65 -5.81
N LEU A 52 14.89 -19.17 -5.30
CA LEU A 52 15.06 -17.76 -4.98
C LEU A 52 15.03 -16.87 -6.23
N GLU A 53 15.57 -17.34 -7.35
CA GLU A 53 15.48 -16.64 -8.63
C GLU A 53 14.05 -16.64 -9.20
N GLU A 54 13.32 -17.76 -9.04
CA GLU A 54 11.96 -17.94 -9.56
C GLU A 54 10.91 -17.17 -8.75
N PHE A 55 10.90 -17.33 -7.42
CA PHE A 55 9.89 -16.75 -6.54
C PHE A 55 10.30 -15.38 -5.99
N GLY A 56 11.58 -15.05 -6.05
CA GLY A 56 12.15 -13.89 -5.41
C GLY A 56 12.27 -14.04 -3.88
N PRO A 57 12.82 -13.04 -3.21
CA PRO A 57 12.94 -13.04 -1.76
C PRO A 57 11.56 -12.96 -1.09
N ASN A 58 11.39 -13.70 0.01
CA ASN A 58 10.19 -13.62 0.86
C ASN A 58 10.16 -12.30 1.66
N ARG A 59 9.96 -11.19 0.95
CA ARG A 59 9.82 -9.85 1.51
C ARG A 59 8.66 -9.14 0.85
N LEU A 60 7.88 -8.43 1.66
CA LEU A 60 6.82 -7.59 1.13
C LEU A 60 7.43 -6.45 0.30
N PRO A 61 6.76 -6.01 -0.77
CA PRO A 61 7.18 -4.83 -1.51
C PRO A 61 7.29 -3.64 -0.57
N GLU A 62 8.40 -2.90 -0.65
CA GLU A 62 8.51 -1.66 0.09
C GLU A 62 7.44 -0.69 -0.41
N ALA A 63 6.65 -0.14 0.52
CA ALA A 63 5.73 0.93 0.18
C ALA A 63 6.52 2.09 -0.43
N ARG A 64 6.06 2.58 -1.58
CA ARG A 64 6.72 3.71 -2.25
C ARG A 64 6.77 4.88 -1.28
N LYS A 65 7.99 5.25 -0.86
CA LYS A 65 8.19 6.41 0.01
C LYS A 65 7.74 7.65 -0.75
N GLU A 66 6.67 8.29 -0.27
CA GLU A 66 6.30 9.61 -0.78
C GLU A 66 7.43 10.59 -0.48
N GLY A 67 7.79 11.42 -1.46
CA GLY A 67 8.83 12.44 -1.28
C GLY A 67 8.46 13.44 -0.18
N VAL A 68 9.47 14.00 0.49
CA VAL A 68 9.30 14.91 1.63
C VAL A 68 8.39 16.10 1.30
N LEU A 69 8.56 16.71 0.12
CA LEU A 69 7.72 17.82 -0.34
C LEU A 69 6.25 17.39 -0.54
N LYS A 70 6.01 16.21 -1.11
CA LYS A 70 4.64 15.70 -1.30
C LYS A 70 3.95 15.45 0.04
N ARG A 71 4.68 14.93 1.04
CA ARG A 71 4.17 14.74 2.40
C ARG A 71 3.83 16.09 3.05
N PHE A 72 4.68 17.10 2.88
CA PHE A 72 4.43 18.45 3.38
C PHE A 72 3.11 19.03 2.84
N PHE A 73 2.91 19.01 1.52
CA PHE A 73 1.68 19.54 0.90
C PHE A 73 0.42 18.74 1.27
N LYS A 74 0.56 17.45 1.59
CA LYS A 74 -0.57 16.63 2.04
C LYS A 74 -1.18 17.13 3.35
N HIS A 75 -0.40 17.78 4.22
CA HIS A 75 -0.92 18.40 5.45
C HIS A 75 -1.87 19.56 5.18
N PHE A 76 -1.77 20.23 4.03
CA PHE A 76 -2.69 21.30 3.64
C PHE A 76 -4.00 20.79 3.07
N ASN A 77 -4.09 19.49 2.75
CA ASN A 77 -5.32 18.86 2.27
C ASN A 77 -6.15 18.31 3.43
N ASP A 78 -6.33 19.15 4.45
CA ASP A 78 -7.17 18.88 5.62
C ASP A 78 -8.26 19.94 5.70
N VAL A 79 -9.49 19.52 6.02
CA VAL A 79 -10.66 20.41 6.12
C VAL A 79 -10.40 21.55 7.10
N LEU A 80 -9.74 21.27 8.23
CA LEU A 80 -9.40 22.27 9.23
C LEU A 80 -8.47 23.35 8.68
N ILE A 81 -7.47 22.95 7.88
CA ILE A 81 -6.55 23.92 7.26
C ILE A 81 -7.30 24.85 6.30
N TYR A 82 -8.24 24.34 5.51
CA TYR A 82 -9.05 25.21 4.67
C TYR A 82 -9.90 26.19 5.46
N VAL A 83 -10.45 25.78 6.61
CA VAL A 83 -11.18 26.68 7.52
C VAL A 83 -10.26 27.76 8.08
N LEU A 84 -9.04 27.40 8.52
CA LEU A 84 -8.05 28.36 9.03
C LEU A 84 -7.60 29.34 7.95
N LEU A 85 -7.35 28.86 6.72
CA LEU A 85 -6.99 29.73 5.60
C LEU A 85 -8.12 30.69 5.23
N ALA A 86 -9.38 30.24 5.24
CA ALA A 86 -10.54 31.10 5.02
C ALA A 86 -10.69 32.14 6.13
N ALA A 87 -10.56 31.74 7.39
CA ALA A 87 -10.59 32.64 8.55
C ALA A 87 -9.46 33.68 8.49
N ALA A 88 -8.23 33.25 8.16
CA ALA A 88 -7.09 34.14 7.97
C ALA A 88 -7.33 35.14 6.82
N ALA A 89 -7.89 34.70 5.70
CA ALA A 89 -8.21 35.59 4.57
C ALA A 89 -9.25 36.65 4.96
N ILE A 90 -10.34 36.25 5.62
CA ILE A 90 -11.37 37.19 6.10
C ILE A 90 -10.76 38.18 7.09
N THR A 91 -10.03 37.69 8.08
CA THR A 91 -9.38 38.51 9.13
C THR A 91 -8.35 39.49 8.53
N ALA A 92 -7.59 39.06 7.53
CA ALA A 92 -6.65 39.91 6.81
C ALA A 92 -7.37 41.02 6.04
N THR A 93 -8.50 40.72 5.38
CA THR A 93 -9.30 41.75 4.68
C THR A 93 -9.91 42.78 5.64
N LEU A 94 -10.16 42.39 6.90
CA LEU A 94 -10.60 43.31 7.95
C LEU A 94 -9.46 44.17 8.52
N GLY A 95 -8.20 43.93 8.13
CA GLY A 95 -7.03 44.68 8.60
C GLY A 95 -6.45 44.19 9.92
N HIS A 96 -6.88 43.03 10.41
CA HIS A 96 -6.46 42.48 11.70
C HIS A 96 -5.18 41.65 11.54
N LEU A 97 -4.04 42.32 11.43
CA LEU A 97 -2.75 41.65 11.16
C LEU A 97 -2.30 40.74 12.30
N ILE A 98 -2.60 41.09 13.57
CA ILE A 98 -2.24 40.26 14.73
C ILE A 98 -3.03 38.96 14.72
N ASP A 99 -4.35 39.04 14.57
CA ASP A 99 -5.22 37.85 14.53
C ASP A 99 -4.88 36.95 13.34
N THR A 100 -4.59 37.54 12.17
CA THR A 100 -4.11 36.80 10.99
C THR A 100 -2.81 36.07 11.28
N GLY A 101 -1.86 36.74 11.94
CA GLY A 101 -0.58 36.15 12.33
C GLY A 101 -0.73 34.98 13.30
N VAL A 102 -1.65 35.08 14.27
CA VAL A 102 -1.97 33.99 15.20
C VAL A 102 -2.56 32.79 14.47
N ILE A 103 -3.47 33.00 13.51
CA ILE A 103 -4.09 31.90 12.75
C ILE A 103 -3.08 31.19 11.84
N LEU A 104 -2.07 31.90 11.29
CA LEU A 104 -1.04 31.31 10.42
C LEU A 104 0.13 30.67 11.18
N GLY A 105 0.36 31.05 12.44
CA GLY A 105 1.51 30.62 13.23
C GLY A 105 1.28 29.36 14.08
N VAL A 106 0.06 28.83 14.11
CA VAL A 106 -0.30 27.57 14.78
C VAL A 106 -0.11 26.38 13.83
#